data_AF-A0A520MW50-F1
#
_entry.id   AF-A0A520MW50-F1
#
_cell.length_a   1.000
_cell.length_b   1.000
_cell.length_c   1.000
_cell.angle_alpha   90.00
_cell.angle_beta   90.00
_cell.angle_gamma   90.00
#
_symmetry.space_group_name_H-M   'P 1'
#
loop_
_entity.id
_entity.type
_entity.pdbx_description
1 polymer ?
#
loop_
_entity_poly.entity_id
_entity_poly.type
_entity_poly.pdbx_seq_one_letter_code
_entity_poly.pdbx_strand_id
1 'polypeptide(L)'
;TVRELRGERCLGIEDDISSKKQIVVSRSFGERVSNLETLKPIVSNFAVRAAEKLRHERQKCSQVSVFVRTSPFNKNKPQHTGMKTIELFTPTNDTRDILIAAKKGLLPIFRSGYDYAKAGIILNRFSDEQTKQYSLFKDPNEPKEDTKLMKYIDQMNNYETQVYYASQNTKRWSPMKQNMTSPKYTTNWYELPKVN
;
A
#
# COMPACT_ATOMS: atom_id res chain seq x y z
N THR A 1 29.15 13.98 -7.57
CA THR A 1 30.38 14.01 -8.43
C THR A 1 31.41 14.96 -7.82
N VAL A 2 32.69 14.95 -8.25
CA VAL A 2 33.72 15.92 -7.76
C VAL A 2 33.27 17.39 -7.97
N ARG A 3 32.41 17.63 -8.97
CA ARG A 3 31.83 18.93 -9.29
C ARG A 3 30.85 19.44 -8.21
N GLU A 4 29.99 18.58 -7.66
CA GLU A 4 29.10 18.96 -6.54
C GLU A 4 29.88 19.36 -5.29
N LEU A 5 31.00 18.68 -5.01
CA LEU A 5 31.88 19.01 -3.88
C LEU A 5 32.56 20.39 -4.05
N ARG A 6 32.61 20.91 -5.28
CA ARG A 6 33.11 22.25 -5.60
C ARG A 6 31.99 23.30 -5.66
N GLY A 7 30.77 22.95 -5.22
CA GLY A 7 29.62 23.84 -5.25
C GLY A 7 28.96 23.98 -6.63
N GLU A 8 29.36 23.19 -7.62
CA GLU A 8 28.71 23.17 -8.93
C GLU A 8 27.45 22.31 -8.89
N ARG A 9 26.29 22.95 -9.07
CA ARG A 9 25.01 22.28 -9.19
C ARG A 9 24.99 21.38 -10.42
N CYS A 10 25.11 20.06 -10.22
CA CYS A 10 25.16 19.08 -11.30
C CYS A 10 23.77 18.60 -11.76
N LEU A 11 22.74 18.80 -10.94
CA LEU A 11 21.36 18.42 -11.23
C LEU A 11 20.42 19.61 -11.03
N GLY A 12 19.59 19.88 -12.04
CA GLY A 12 18.47 20.82 -11.94
C GLY A 12 17.42 20.32 -10.94
N ILE A 13 16.56 21.22 -10.46
CA ILE A 13 15.32 20.81 -9.81
C ILE A 13 14.41 20.43 -10.97
N GLU A 14 13.94 19.19 -11.00
CA GLU A 14 12.95 18.75 -11.98
C GLU A 14 11.60 19.39 -11.63
N ASP A 15 11.10 20.25 -12.51
CA ASP A 15 9.77 20.89 -12.37
C ASP A 15 8.64 20.01 -12.92
N ASP A 16 8.98 18.93 -13.64
CA ASP A 16 8.01 18.01 -14.24
C ASP A 16 7.59 16.92 -13.24
N ILE A 17 6.38 17.05 -12.70
CA ILE A 17 5.78 16.06 -11.80
C ILE A 17 5.25 14.90 -12.66
N SER A 18 6.17 14.09 -13.18
CA SER A 18 5.79 12.88 -13.91
C SER A 18 4.91 11.98 -13.04
N SER A 19 3.94 11.33 -13.67
CA SER A 19 3.01 10.44 -12.99
C SER A 19 3.79 9.36 -12.22
N LYS A 20 3.33 8.99 -11.02
CA LYS A 20 4.07 8.03 -10.19
C LYS A 20 4.23 6.71 -10.93
N LYS A 21 5.38 6.06 -10.75
CA LYS A 21 5.66 4.76 -11.37
C LYS A 21 5.09 3.58 -10.57
N GLN A 22 4.83 3.80 -9.28
CA GLN A 22 4.30 2.80 -8.36
C GLN A 22 3.67 3.44 -7.12
N ILE A 23 2.73 2.73 -6.51
CA ILE A 23 2.14 3.07 -5.20
C ILE A 23 2.48 1.96 -4.23
N VAL A 24 3.18 2.31 -3.15
CA VAL A 24 3.51 1.37 -2.07
C VAL A 24 2.76 1.75 -0.81
N VAL A 25 2.01 0.81 -0.26
CA VAL A 25 1.41 0.93 1.08
C VAL A 25 1.91 -0.23 1.93
N SER A 26 2.75 0.10 2.91
CA SER A 26 3.34 -0.89 3.80
C SER A 26 3.54 -0.32 5.20
N ARG A 27 3.59 -1.21 6.19
CA ARG A 27 3.92 -0.84 7.58
C ARG A 27 4.76 -1.93 8.22
N SER A 28 5.70 -1.51 9.04
CA SER A 28 6.34 -2.38 10.02
C SER A 28 5.39 -2.54 11.21
N PHE A 29 5.28 -3.75 11.73
CA PHE A 29 4.38 -4.08 12.83
C PHE A 29 5.02 -3.80 14.19
N GLY A 30 4.26 -3.21 15.10
CA GLY A 30 4.65 -2.97 16.50
C GLY A 30 4.76 -4.27 17.28
N GLU A 31 3.87 -5.22 16.98
CA GLU A 31 3.91 -6.60 17.46
C GLU A 31 4.07 -7.56 16.28
N ARG A 32 4.73 -8.69 16.51
CA ARG A 32 4.98 -9.66 15.43
C ARG A 32 3.70 -10.38 15.06
N VAL A 33 3.48 -10.52 13.76
CA VAL A 33 2.32 -11.24 13.22
C VAL A 33 2.77 -12.61 12.77
N SER A 34 2.28 -13.66 13.41
CA SER A 34 2.66 -15.06 13.13
C SER A 34 1.53 -15.89 12.53
N ASN A 35 0.31 -15.38 12.52
CA ASN A 35 -0.86 -16.07 12.00
C ASN A 35 -1.43 -15.39 10.74
N LEU A 36 -2.00 -16.20 9.86
CA LEU A 36 -2.56 -15.74 8.59
C LEU A 36 -3.86 -14.96 8.80
N GLU A 37 -4.63 -15.29 9.83
CA GLU A 37 -5.91 -14.66 10.16
C GLU A 37 -5.77 -13.18 10.54
N THR A 38 -4.68 -12.82 11.22
CA THR A 38 -4.33 -11.44 11.54
C THR A 38 -3.70 -10.76 10.33
N LEU A 39 -2.86 -11.46 9.56
CA LEU A 39 -2.16 -10.87 8.42
C LEU A 39 -3.08 -10.50 7.24
N LYS A 40 -4.08 -11.34 6.95
CA LYS A 40 -5.06 -11.13 5.86
C LYS A 40 -5.76 -9.76 5.92
N PRO A 41 -6.38 -9.36 7.04
CA PRO A 41 -7.09 -8.09 7.09
C PRO A 41 -6.15 -6.88 7.14
N ILE A 42 -4.93 -7.05 7.63
CA ILE A 42 -3.87 -6.03 7.56
C ILE A 42 -3.51 -5.72 6.11
N VAL A 43 -3.23 -6.76 5.32
CA VAL A 43 -2.93 -6.61 3.89
C VAL A 43 -4.13 -6.06 3.13
N SER A 44 -5.35 -6.47 3.51
CA SER A 44 -6.57 -5.89 2.94
C SER A 44 -6.67 -4.39 3.20
N ASN A 45 -6.37 -3.93 4.41
CA ASN A 45 -6.32 -2.49 4.71
C ASN A 45 -5.29 -1.75 3.84
N PHE A 46 -4.13 -2.35 3.58
CA PHE A 46 -3.14 -1.76 2.68
C PHE A 46 -3.63 -1.70 1.23
N ALA A 47 -4.31 -2.75 0.76
CA ALA A 47 -4.90 -2.81 -0.57
C ALA A 47 -5.94 -1.70 -0.79
N VAL A 48 -6.86 -1.51 0.17
CA VAL A 48 -7.86 -0.44 0.11
C VAL A 48 -7.21 0.93 0.05
N ARG A 49 -6.25 1.20 0.96
CA ARG A 49 -5.51 2.47 0.97
C ARG A 49 -4.69 2.69 -0.31
N ALA A 50 -4.14 1.64 -0.90
CA ALA A 50 -3.41 1.76 -2.16
C ALA A 50 -4.35 2.07 -3.33
N ALA A 51 -5.53 1.46 -3.35
CA ALA A 51 -6.56 1.71 -4.36
C ALA A 51 -7.14 3.14 -4.28
N GLU A 52 -7.39 3.65 -3.07
CA GLU A 52 -7.78 5.06 -2.84
C GLU A 52 -6.76 6.03 -3.45
N LYS A 53 -5.46 5.80 -3.18
CA LYS A 53 -4.37 6.62 -3.73
C LYS A 53 -4.29 6.53 -5.25
N LEU A 54 -4.45 5.33 -5.80
CA LEU A 54 -4.44 5.10 -7.25
C LEU A 54 -5.56 5.88 -7.95
N ARG A 55 -6.77 5.91 -7.36
CA ARG A 55 -7.89 6.70 -7.87
C ARG A 55 -7.67 8.21 -7.72
N HIS A 56 -7.08 8.66 -6.61
CA HIS A 56 -6.70 10.07 -6.45
C HIS A 56 -5.70 10.52 -7.52
N GLU A 57 -4.83 9.61 -7.96
CA GLU A 57 -3.87 9.85 -9.05
C GLU A 57 -4.48 9.67 -10.45
N ARG A 58 -5.79 9.35 -10.55
CA ARG A 58 -6.51 9.11 -11.81
C ARG A 58 -5.86 8.03 -12.69
N GLN A 59 -5.33 7.00 -12.05
CA GLN A 59 -4.64 5.90 -12.70
C GLN A 59 -5.37 4.58 -12.49
N LYS A 60 -5.04 3.60 -13.34
CA LYS A 60 -5.36 2.18 -13.17
C LYS A 60 -4.07 1.38 -13.05
N CYS A 61 -4.11 0.21 -12.42
CA CYS A 61 -2.96 -0.68 -12.30
C CYS A 61 -3.23 -2.03 -12.95
N SER A 62 -2.21 -2.61 -13.58
CA SER A 62 -2.24 -3.97 -14.15
C SER A 62 -1.39 -4.95 -13.35
N GLN A 63 -0.75 -4.50 -12.27
CA GLN A 63 0.09 -5.35 -11.44
C GLN A 63 -0.09 -5.06 -9.96
N VAL A 64 -0.37 -6.10 -9.19
CA VAL A 64 -0.55 -6.05 -7.73
C VAL A 64 0.44 -7.02 -7.08
N SER A 65 1.38 -6.48 -6.31
CA SER A 65 2.37 -7.28 -5.58
C SER A 65 2.14 -7.20 -4.08
N VAL A 66 2.17 -8.34 -3.41
CA VAL A 66 2.11 -8.42 -1.94
C VAL A 66 3.44 -8.93 -1.42
N PHE A 67 3.93 -8.36 -0.33
CA PHE A 67 5.15 -8.81 0.31
C PHE A 67 5.02 -8.91 1.83
N VAL A 68 5.81 -9.82 2.41
CA VAL A 68 5.92 -10.08 3.84
C VAL A 68 7.39 -10.29 4.21
N ARG A 69 7.81 -9.83 5.39
CA ARG A 69 9.21 -9.93 5.83
C ARG A 69 9.35 -10.05 7.34
N THR A 70 10.25 -10.93 7.82
CA THR A 70 10.69 -11.04 9.22
C THR A 70 11.74 -9.98 9.59
N SER A 71 12.05 -9.80 10.88
CA SER A 71 13.08 -8.85 11.30
C SER A 71 14.46 -9.33 10.90
N PRO A 72 15.25 -8.55 10.13
CA PRO A 72 16.67 -8.88 9.93
C PRO A 72 17.48 -8.81 11.23
N PHE A 73 16.98 -8.08 12.24
CA PHE A 73 17.64 -7.84 13.52
C PHE A 73 17.48 -8.98 14.54
N ASN A 74 16.64 -9.98 14.28
CA ASN A 74 16.44 -11.10 15.21
C ASN A 74 17.14 -12.36 14.70
N LYS A 75 18.44 -12.48 14.99
CA LYS A 75 19.28 -13.60 14.52
C LYS A 75 18.89 -14.96 15.13
N ASN A 76 18.17 -14.96 16.25
CA ASN A 76 17.79 -16.17 16.98
C ASN A 76 16.46 -16.77 16.50
N LYS A 77 15.80 -16.14 15.52
CA LYS A 77 14.52 -16.59 14.97
C LYS A 77 14.64 -16.88 13.48
N PRO A 78 13.83 -17.82 12.95
CA PRO A 78 13.85 -18.17 11.54
C PRO A 78 13.50 -16.94 10.68
N GLN A 79 14.24 -16.78 9.58
CA GLN A 79 14.11 -15.64 8.68
C GLN A 79 13.32 -16.01 7.43
N HIS A 80 12.42 -15.13 7.03
CA HIS A 80 11.62 -15.28 5.83
C HIS A 80 11.29 -13.94 5.19
N THR A 81 11.50 -13.86 3.88
CA THR A 81 11.00 -12.79 3.02
C THR A 81 10.27 -13.43 1.86
N GLY A 82 9.04 -12.98 1.61
CA GLY A 82 8.22 -13.47 0.51
C GLY A 82 7.60 -12.30 -0.23
N MET A 83 7.56 -12.41 -1.56
CA MET A 83 6.88 -11.46 -2.44
C MET A 83 6.20 -12.25 -3.54
N LYS A 84 4.96 -11.89 -3.86
CA LYS A 84 4.22 -12.46 -5.00
C LYS A 84 3.53 -11.35 -5.75
N THR A 85 3.70 -11.38 -7.05
CA THR A 85 3.10 -10.47 -8.01
C THR A 85 1.95 -11.18 -8.72
N ILE A 86 0.79 -10.54 -8.77
CA ILE A 86 -0.35 -10.93 -9.57
C ILE A 86 -0.49 -9.92 -10.70
N GLU A 87 -0.47 -10.42 -11.93
CA GLU A 87 -0.77 -9.61 -13.11
C GLU A 87 -2.28 -9.64 -13.37
N LEU A 88 -2.83 -8.47 -13.67
CA LEU A 88 -4.21 -8.26 -14.05
C LEU A 88 -4.23 -8.01 -15.56
N PHE A 89 -4.99 -8.82 -16.27
CA PHE A 89 -5.09 -8.74 -17.72
C PHE A 89 -5.72 -7.40 -18.16
N THR A 90 -6.76 -6.97 -17.44
CA THR A 90 -7.37 -5.65 -17.60
C THR A 90 -6.91 -4.71 -16.48
N PRO A 91 -6.31 -3.55 -16.79
CA PRO A 91 -5.97 -2.55 -15.78
C PRO A 91 -7.22 -2.10 -15.00
N THR A 92 -7.12 -2.03 -13.67
CA THR A 92 -8.24 -1.65 -12.79
C THR A 92 -7.78 -0.70 -11.69
N ASN A 93 -8.71 0.12 -11.22
CA ASN A 93 -8.61 0.90 -9.98
C ASN A 93 -9.76 0.56 -9.00
N ASP A 94 -10.52 -0.51 -9.27
CA ASP A 94 -11.57 -0.99 -8.38
C ASP A 94 -10.94 -1.73 -7.19
N THR A 95 -11.31 -1.29 -5.98
CA THR A 95 -10.76 -1.86 -4.75
C THR A 95 -11.09 -3.35 -4.60
N ARG A 96 -12.23 -3.83 -5.13
CA ARG A 96 -12.63 -5.24 -5.03
C ARG A 96 -11.70 -6.14 -5.82
N ASP A 97 -11.30 -5.73 -7.01
CA ASP A 97 -10.39 -6.48 -7.87
C ASP A 97 -8.97 -6.51 -7.26
N ILE A 98 -8.50 -5.36 -6.76
CA ILE A 98 -7.20 -5.24 -6.08
C ILE A 98 -7.18 -6.11 -4.81
N LEU A 99 -8.27 -6.17 -4.04
CA LEU A 99 -8.39 -7.04 -2.86
C LEU A 99 -8.32 -8.53 -3.22
N ILE A 100 -8.97 -8.94 -4.31
CA ILE A 100 -8.90 -10.33 -4.80
C ILE A 100 -7.46 -10.68 -5.18
N ALA A 101 -6.79 -9.81 -5.93
CA ALA A 101 -5.39 -9.99 -6.32
C ALA A 101 -4.46 -10.04 -5.09
N ALA A 102 -4.64 -9.14 -4.12
CA ALA A 102 -3.86 -9.12 -2.89
C ALA A 102 -4.04 -10.41 -2.09
N LYS A 103 -5.27 -10.92 -1.97
CA LYS A 103 -5.54 -12.19 -1.30
C LYS A 103 -4.86 -13.36 -2.01
N LYS A 104 -4.96 -13.42 -3.36
CA LYS A 104 -4.28 -14.44 -4.17
C LYS A 104 -2.74 -14.38 -4.00
N GLY A 105 -2.17 -13.18 -3.92
CA GLY A 105 -0.73 -12.98 -3.72
C GLY A 105 -0.24 -13.34 -2.31
N LEU A 106 -1.05 -13.09 -1.27
CA LEU A 106 -0.65 -13.32 0.12
C LEU A 106 -0.55 -14.81 0.50
N LEU A 107 -1.48 -15.64 0.03
CA LEU A 107 -1.55 -17.05 0.41
C LEU A 107 -0.25 -17.83 0.16
N PRO A 108 0.40 -17.77 -1.03
CA PRO A 108 1.61 -18.55 -1.31
C PRO A 108 2.87 -18.04 -0.61
N ILE A 109 2.88 -16.80 -0.12
CA ILE A 109 4.08 -16.21 0.52
C ILE A 109 4.04 -16.29 2.04
N PHE A 110 2.90 -16.63 2.63
CA PHE A 110 2.79 -16.85 4.06
C PHE A 110 3.35 -18.23 4.43
N ARG A 111 4.17 -18.28 5.47
CA ARG A 111 4.68 -19.52 6.07
C ARG A 111 4.41 -19.50 7.57
N SER A 112 3.85 -20.59 8.09
CA SER A 112 3.66 -20.74 9.54
C SER A 112 5.01 -20.85 10.26
N GLY A 113 5.05 -20.45 11.53
CA GLY A 113 6.27 -20.48 12.35
C GLY A 113 7.24 -19.31 12.13
N TYR A 114 6.85 -18.31 11.34
CA TYR A 114 7.63 -17.08 11.14
C TYR A 114 6.94 -15.87 11.76
N ASP A 115 7.74 -15.04 12.41
CA ASP A 115 7.30 -13.81 13.06
C ASP A 115 7.45 -12.61 12.12
N TYR A 116 6.41 -12.33 11.34
CA TYR A 116 6.45 -11.23 10.38
C TYR A 116 6.55 -9.88 11.10
N ALA A 117 7.46 -9.07 10.58
CA ALA A 117 7.80 -7.74 11.06
C ALA A 117 7.18 -6.64 10.20
N LYS A 118 6.88 -6.96 8.94
CA LYS A 118 6.45 -6.00 7.93
C LYS A 118 5.65 -6.73 6.87
N ALA A 119 4.62 -6.05 6.36
CA ALA A 119 3.96 -6.43 5.13
C ALA A 119 3.54 -5.17 4.35
N GLY A 120 3.19 -5.38 3.09
CA GLY A 120 2.68 -4.31 2.25
C GLY A 120 2.16 -4.79 0.91
N ILE A 121 1.55 -3.85 0.21
CA ILE A 121 1.13 -3.99 -1.17
C ILE A 121 1.86 -2.95 -2.03
N ILE A 122 2.13 -3.33 -3.28
CA ILE A 122 2.73 -2.51 -4.31
C ILE A 122 1.80 -2.58 -5.51
N LEU A 123 1.35 -1.44 -6.01
CA LEU A 123 0.63 -1.31 -7.26
C LEU A 123 1.58 -0.75 -8.31
N ASN A 124 1.64 -1.42 -9.46
CA ASN A 124 2.58 -1.15 -10.55
C ASN A 124 1.89 -1.17 -11.91
N ARG A 125 2.67 -0.80 -12.94
CA ARG A 125 2.27 -0.82 -14.37
C ARG A 125 0.99 0.00 -14.56
N PHE A 126 1.13 1.30 -14.35
CA PHE A 126 0.01 2.22 -14.41
C PHE A 126 -0.37 2.59 -15.83
N SER A 127 -1.66 2.79 -16.02
CA SER A 127 -2.25 3.34 -17.24
C SER A 127 -3.20 4.46 -16.85
N ASP A 128 -3.40 5.41 -17.77
CA ASP A 128 -4.37 6.48 -17.56
C ASP A 128 -5.78 5.90 -17.45
N GLU A 129 -6.59 6.43 -16.54
CA GLU A 129 -7.99 6.02 -16.35
C GLU A 129 -8.84 6.18 -17.62
N GLN A 130 -8.53 7.18 -18.46
CA GLN A 130 -9.23 7.47 -19.71
C GLN A 130 -8.85 6.50 -20.83
N THR A 131 -7.69 5.86 -20.73
CA THR A 131 -7.22 4.91 -21.74
C THR A 131 -7.62 3.49 -21.36
N LYS A 132 -8.54 2.90 -22.13
CA LYS A 132 -8.92 1.49 -21.98
C LYS A 132 -8.51 0.72 -23.23
N GLN A 133 -7.51 -0.15 -23.08
CA GLN A 133 -7.21 -1.15 -24.09
C GLN A 133 -8.23 -2.29 -23.95
N TYR A 134 -9.09 -2.43 -24.95
CA TYR A 134 -10.00 -3.57 -25.02
C TYR A 134 -9.24 -4.81 -25.49
N SER A 135 -9.55 -5.94 -24.88
CA SER A 135 -9.09 -7.23 -25.37
C SER A 135 -10.03 -7.73 -26.46
N LEU A 136 -9.47 -8.35 -27.50
CA LEU A 136 -10.23 -9.08 -28.52
C LEU A 136 -10.90 -10.33 -27.95
N PHE A 137 -10.34 -10.89 -26.87
CA PHE A 137 -10.84 -12.07 -26.18
C PHE A 137 -11.46 -11.68 -24.84
N LYS A 138 -12.57 -12.33 -24.49
CA LYS A 138 -13.24 -12.13 -23.21
C LYS A 138 -12.37 -12.68 -22.08
N ASP A 139 -12.11 -11.86 -21.06
CA ASP A 139 -11.40 -12.32 -19.87
C ASP A 139 -12.35 -13.19 -19.03
N PRO A 140 -11.99 -14.45 -18.71
CA PRO A 140 -12.80 -15.28 -17.80
C PRO A 140 -12.91 -14.69 -16.39
N ASN A 141 -12.04 -13.75 -16.02
CA ASN A 141 -12.09 -13.00 -14.76
C ASN A 141 -12.26 -11.49 -15.04
N GLU A 142 -13.28 -11.12 -15.82
CA GLU A 142 -13.62 -9.72 -16.06
C GLU A 142 -13.62 -8.91 -14.75
N PRO A 143 -12.89 -7.77 -14.71
CA PRO A 143 -12.87 -6.93 -13.53
C PRO A 143 -14.29 -6.45 -13.24
N LYS A 144 -14.65 -6.36 -11.95
CA LYS A 144 -15.97 -5.85 -11.57
C LYS A 144 -16.18 -4.40 -11.98
N GLU A 145 -15.08 -3.67 -12.17
CA GLU A 145 -14.94 -2.30 -12.67
C GLU A 145 -16.24 -1.48 -12.63
N ASP A 146 -16.49 -0.81 -11.49
CA ASP A 146 -17.60 0.12 -11.36
C ASP A 146 -17.11 1.48 -10.83
N THR A 147 -16.83 2.40 -11.77
CA THR A 147 -16.33 3.73 -11.45
C THR A 147 -17.34 4.55 -10.63
N LYS A 148 -18.64 4.38 -10.85
CA LYS A 148 -19.68 5.13 -10.11
C LYS A 148 -19.72 4.67 -8.65
N LEU A 149 -19.69 3.35 -8.44
CA LEU A 149 -19.62 2.77 -7.11
C LEU A 149 -18.36 3.21 -6.36
N MET A 150 -17.18 3.13 -7.00
CA MET A 150 -15.92 3.52 -6.34
C MET A 150 -15.94 5.00 -5.95
N LYS A 151 -16.42 5.90 -6.82
CA LYS A 151 -16.57 7.32 -6.50
C LYS A 151 -17.50 7.55 -5.32
N TYR A 152 -18.62 6.83 -5.25
CA TYR A 152 -19.57 6.94 -4.15
C TYR A 152 -18.97 6.46 -2.82
N ILE A 153 -18.26 5.32 -2.82
CA ILE A 153 -17.55 4.81 -1.64
C ILE A 153 -16.49 5.81 -1.16
N ASP A 154 -15.70 6.36 -2.08
CA ASP A 154 -14.66 7.34 -1.73
C ASP A 154 -15.27 8.63 -1.15
N GLN A 155 -16.40 9.10 -1.70
CA GLN A 155 -17.14 10.25 -1.17
C GLN A 155 -17.66 9.99 0.24
N MET A 156 -18.26 8.83 0.50
CA MET A 156 -18.74 8.46 1.84
C MET A 156 -17.58 8.44 2.85
N ASN A 157 -16.45 7.84 2.47
CA ASN A 157 -15.26 7.74 3.31
C ASN A 157 -14.62 9.11 3.62
N ASN A 158 -14.82 10.11 2.77
CA ASN A 158 -14.38 11.49 3.01
C ASN A 158 -15.31 12.25 3.97
N TYR A 159 -16.62 11.96 3.95
CA TYR A 159 -17.66 12.67 4.71
C TYR A 159 -17.99 12.00 6.06
N GLU A 160 -16.95 11.49 6.75
CA GLU A 160 -17.01 10.84 8.08
C GLU A 160 -17.65 9.44 8.18
N THR A 161 -18.40 8.97 7.18
CA THR A 161 -18.95 7.60 7.19
C THR A 161 -17.97 6.60 6.60
N GLN A 162 -17.25 5.87 7.45
CA GLN A 162 -16.31 4.85 6.97
C GLN A 162 -17.01 3.56 6.53
N VAL A 163 -17.01 3.32 5.22
CA VAL A 163 -17.41 2.07 4.60
C VAL A 163 -16.20 1.15 4.51
N TYR A 164 -16.36 -0.07 5.02
CA TYR A 164 -15.33 -1.09 5.03
C TYR A 164 -15.71 -2.28 4.17
N TYR A 165 -14.73 -2.88 3.53
CA TYR A 165 -14.87 -4.19 2.92
C TYR A 165 -14.78 -5.27 3.99
N ALA A 166 -15.53 -6.37 3.86
CA ALA A 166 -15.56 -7.46 4.84
C ALA A 166 -14.19 -8.11 5.09
N SER A 167 -13.24 -7.98 4.17
CA SER A 167 -11.87 -8.48 4.34
C SER A 167 -10.97 -7.56 5.18
N GLN A 168 -11.41 -6.34 5.50
CA GLN A 168 -10.65 -5.36 6.28
C GLN A 168 -10.79 -5.59 7.78
N ASN A 169 -9.81 -5.07 8.53
CA ASN A 169 -9.96 -4.92 9.98
C ASN A 169 -10.55 -3.53 10.27
N THR A 170 -11.72 -3.50 10.90
CA THR A 170 -12.44 -2.27 11.28
C THR A 170 -12.04 -1.74 12.66
N LYS A 171 -11.38 -2.55 13.50
CA LYS A 171 -10.85 -2.07 14.78
C LYS A 171 -9.77 -1.04 14.49
N ARG A 172 -9.63 -0.02 15.36
CA ARG A 172 -8.48 0.90 15.42
C ARG A 172 -7.18 0.12 15.71
N TRP A 173 -6.78 -0.72 14.79
CA TRP A 173 -5.52 -1.44 14.83
C TRP A 173 -4.51 -0.56 14.11
N SER A 174 -3.66 0.11 14.90
CA SER A 174 -2.47 0.73 14.33
C SER A 174 -1.40 -0.37 14.20
N PRO A 175 -0.93 -0.68 12.99
CA PRO A 175 0.21 -1.56 12.83
C PRO A 175 1.45 -1.04 13.54
N MET A 176 1.55 0.27 13.83
CA MET A 176 2.82 0.91 14.15
C MET A 176 2.88 1.32 15.62
N LYS A 177 3.95 0.93 16.31
CA LYS A 177 4.30 1.42 17.65
C LYS A 177 4.94 2.80 17.51
N GLN A 178 4.31 3.85 18.05
CA GLN A 178 4.77 5.24 17.97
C GLN A 178 5.44 5.73 19.27
N ASN A 179 5.92 4.82 20.12
CA ASN A 179 6.39 5.17 21.47
C ASN A 179 7.75 5.92 21.51
N MET A 180 8.41 6.10 20.37
CA MET A 180 9.70 6.80 20.24
C MET A 180 9.62 8.00 19.28
N THR A 181 8.45 8.60 19.11
CA THR A 181 8.31 9.84 18.34
C THR A 181 8.83 11.01 19.15
N SER A 182 9.60 11.91 18.53
CA SER A 182 9.88 13.22 19.13
C SER A 182 8.58 13.97 19.40
N PRO A 183 8.55 14.87 20.39
CA PRO A 183 7.40 15.75 20.57
C PRO A 183 7.10 16.55 19.31
N LYS A 184 5.83 16.88 19.12
CA LYS A 184 5.27 17.58 17.96
C LYS A 184 5.52 19.09 18.04
N TYR A 185 6.79 19.50 18.11
CA TYR A 185 7.19 20.89 18.30
C TYR A 185 6.55 21.87 17.31
N THR A 186 6.35 21.45 16.05
CA THR A 186 5.82 22.31 14.99
C THR A 186 4.31 22.17 14.75
N THR A 187 3.66 21.18 15.37
CA THR A 187 2.26 20.83 15.05
C THR A 187 1.35 20.71 16.27
N ASN A 188 1.89 20.80 17.49
CA ASN A 188 1.13 20.82 18.72
C ASN A 188 1.72 21.84 19.71
N TRP A 189 0.95 22.89 20.03
CA TRP A 189 1.33 23.93 20.98
C TRP A 189 1.68 23.39 22.37
N TYR A 190 1.05 22.28 22.80
CA TYR A 190 1.29 21.69 24.12
C TYR A 190 2.59 20.87 24.19
N GLU A 191 3.23 20.60 23.06
CA GLU A 191 4.46 19.81 22.97
C GLU A 191 5.68 20.68 22.66
N LEU A 192 5.56 22.02 22.74
CA LEU A 192 6.67 22.96 22.54
C LEU A 192 7.79 22.78 23.58
N PRO A 193 9.06 22.98 23.21
CA PRO A 193 10.17 22.93 24.17
C PRO A 193 9.96 23.99 25.25
N LYS A 194 10.03 23.60 26.52
CA LYS A 194 10.00 24.53 27.65
C LYS A 194 11.44 24.93 27.98
N VAL A 195 11.70 26.22 28.03
CA VAL A 195 12.96 26.77 28.54
C VAL A 195 12.84 26.85 30.06
N ASN A 196 13.79 26.25 30.78
CA ASN A 196 13.92 26.42 32.23
C ASN A 196 14.73 27.69 32.54
#